data_AF-A0A956VV43-F1
#
_entry.id   AF-A0A956VV43-F1
#
_cell.length_a   1.000
_cell.length_b   1.000
_cell.length_c   1.000
_cell.angle_alpha   90.00
_cell.angle_beta   90.00
_cell.angle_gamma   90.00
#
_symmetry.space_group_name_H-M   'P 1'
#
loop_
_entity.id
_entity.type
_entity.pdbx_description
1 polymer ?
#
loop_
_entity_poly.entity_id
_entity_poly.type
_entity_poly.pdbx_seq_one_letter_code
_entity_poly.pdbx_strand_id
1 'polypeptide(L)'
;AGAVYGLALSLQRFEWRITRAMRIHLSILAGIALLLIAVQSYLGIFDLVNSPGGIVYGGAYADLHARLPAQYVIAGLAAATGLVVIANAFLSPDSYRLPIFIAGLWLLSTFVGGVIYPSFVQQFQVDPNELQRERPYIARNIELTRFAFGLGDIEERSYPANPSVSEEEIAENPETIDNIRLLDPIPLRSTFNQIQALRRFYQFWDIDVDRYTIDGDMQQVMASARELDINR
;
A
#
# COMPACT_ATOMS: atom_id res chain seq x y z
N ALA A 1 -44.29 23.31 37.78
CA ALA A 1 -43.10 24.07 38.19
C ALA A 1 -42.04 23.23 38.94
N GLY A 2 -42.41 22.21 39.75
CA GLY A 2 -41.44 21.41 40.53
C GLY A 2 -40.53 20.46 39.74
N ALA A 3 -40.99 19.93 38.59
CA ALA A 3 -40.19 19.00 37.77
C ALA A 3 -38.96 19.65 37.11
N VAL A 4 -39.04 20.95 36.79
CA VAL A 4 -37.93 21.71 36.17
C VAL A 4 -36.84 22.04 37.19
N TYR A 5 -37.20 22.30 38.45
CA TYR A 5 -36.23 22.50 39.53
C TYR A 5 -35.55 21.18 39.97
N GLY A 6 -36.27 20.06 39.95
CA GLY A 6 -35.69 18.73 40.25
C GLY A 6 -34.67 18.26 39.20
N LEU A 7 -34.94 18.51 37.91
CA LEU A 7 -34.01 18.21 36.81
C LEU A 7 -32.79 19.13 36.79
N ALA A 8 -32.96 20.41 37.13
CA ALA A 8 -31.85 21.35 37.26
C ALA A 8 -30.90 20.98 38.42
N LEU A 9 -31.44 20.54 39.56
CA LEU A 9 -30.65 20.10 40.72
C LEU A 9 -29.91 18.78 40.50
N SER A 10 -30.47 17.86 39.69
CA SER A 10 -29.81 16.59 39.36
C SER A 10 -28.61 16.76 38.42
N LEU A 11 -28.62 17.79 37.58
CA LEU A 11 -27.53 18.07 36.64
C LEU A 11 -26.49 19.06 37.18
N GLN A 12 -26.81 19.79 38.25
CA GLN A 12 -25.93 20.82 38.83
C GLN A 12 -24.83 20.30 39.79
N ARG A 13 -24.82 19.03 40.18
CA ARG A 13 -23.84 18.50 41.16
C ARG A 13 -23.17 17.20 40.77
N PHE A 14 -22.85 17.02 39.49
CA PHE A 14 -21.78 16.09 39.13
C PHE A 14 -20.43 16.80 39.32
N GLU A 15 -20.10 17.13 40.57
CA GLU A 15 -18.72 17.52 40.92
C GLU A 15 -17.86 16.25 40.75
N TRP A 16 -17.25 16.08 39.58
CA TRP A 16 -16.20 15.08 39.37
C TRP A 16 -15.03 15.41 40.30
N ARG A 17 -15.08 14.91 41.54
CA ARG A 17 -13.95 15.00 42.48
C ARG A 17 -12.91 13.98 42.04
N ILE A 18 -12.08 14.39 41.08
CA ILE A 18 -10.92 13.61 40.65
C ILE A 18 -9.93 13.58 41.81
N THR A 19 -9.85 12.44 42.49
CA THR A 19 -8.87 12.24 43.56
C THR A 19 -7.46 12.28 43.00
N ARG A 20 -6.48 12.65 43.83
CA ARG A 20 -5.06 12.67 43.44
C ARG A 20 -4.60 11.31 42.90
N ALA A 21 -5.03 10.22 43.53
CA ALA A 21 -4.71 8.86 43.11
C ALA A 21 -5.26 8.54 41.70
N MET A 22 -6.52 8.92 41.43
CA MET A 22 -7.12 8.71 40.11
C MET A 22 -6.41 9.53 39.03
N ARG A 23 -6.02 10.79 39.34
CA ARG A 23 -5.24 11.63 38.43
C ARG A 23 -3.89 10.99 38.08
N ILE A 24 -3.15 10.54 39.09
CA ILE A 24 -1.85 9.89 38.89
C ILE A 24 -1.99 8.65 38.01
N HIS A 25 -2.98 7.79 38.31
CA HIS A 25 -3.23 6.59 37.51
C HIS A 25 -3.55 6.92 36.04
N LEU A 26 -4.44 7.88 35.80
CA LEU A 26 -4.79 8.33 34.45
C LEU A 26 -3.60 8.96 33.70
N SER A 27 -2.79 9.76 34.38
CA SER A 27 -1.59 10.35 33.79
C SER A 27 -0.54 9.29 33.44
N ILE A 28 -0.36 8.26 34.29
CA ILE A 28 0.53 7.14 33.99
C ILE A 28 0.05 6.40 32.74
N LEU A 29 -1.24 6.05 32.68
CA LEU A 29 -1.82 5.37 31.51
C LEU A 29 -1.67 6.20 30.24
N ALA A 30 -2.01 7.49 30.28
CA ALA A 30 -1.88 8.38 29.15
C ALA A 30 -0.43 8.55 28.70
N GLY A 31 0.51 8.66 29.65
CA GLY A 31 1.93 8.75 29.36
C GLY A 31 2.49 7.47 28.73
N ILE A 32 2.12 6.29 29.24
CA ILE A 32 2.49 5.01 28.64
C ILE A 32 1.92 4.90 27.22
N ALA A 33 0.66 5.27 27.01
CA ALA A 33 0.08 5.27 25.66
C ALA A 33 0.86 6.18 24.69
N LEU A 34 1.25 7.38 25.13
CA LEU A 34 2.07 8.30 24.32
C LEU A 34 3.47 7.75 24.03
N LEU A 35 4.10 7.05 24.99
CA LEU A 35 5.37 6.37 24.78
C LEU A 35 5.23 5.23 23.76
N LEU A 36 4.14 4.46 23.81
CA LEU A 36 3.84 3.44 22.81
C LEU A 36 3.63 4.05 21.42
N ILE A 37 2.93 5.20 21.33
CA ILE A 37 2.77 5.96 20.08
C ILE A 37 4.13 6.46 19.56
N ALA A 38 5.04 6.86 20.46
CA ALA A 38 6.40 7.26 20.08
C ALA A 38 7.16 6.09 19.43
N VAL A 39 7.09 4.91 20.05
CA VAL A 39 7.69 3.68 19.50
C VAL A 39 7.03 3.31 18.18
N GLN A 40 5.71 3.36 18.08
CA GLN A 40 4.98 3.11 16.83
C GLN A 40 5.43 4.07 15.72
N SER A 41 5.54 5.36 16.04
CA SER A 41 5.95 6.40 15.08
C SER A 41 7.39 6.19 14.60
N TYR A 42 8.28 5.77 15.50
CA TYR A 42 9.65 5.40 15.16
C TYR A 42 9.70 4.16 14.28
N LEU A 43 8.94 3.10 14.61
CA LEU A 43 8.88 1.90 13.79
C LEU A 43 8.25 2.16 12.41
N GLY A 44 7.32 3.11 12.31
CA GLY A 44 6.72 3.56 11.06
C GLY A 44 7.74 4.13 10.05
N ILE A 45 8.95 4.48 10.48
CA ILE A 45 10.04 4.89 9.60
C ILE A 45 10.46 3.74 8.67
N PHE A 46 10.47 2.51 9.17
CA PHE A 46 10.85 1.36 8.35
C PHE A 46 9.80 1.03 7.29
N ASP A 47 8.56 1.45 7.49
CA ASP A 47 7.48 1.24 6.52
C ASP A 47 7.57 2.19 5.31
N LEU A 48 8.38 3.26 5.37
CA LEU A 48 8.61 4.14 4.21
C LEU A 48 9.17 3.37 3.01
N VAL A 49 9.89 2.27 3.23
CA VAL A 49 10.41 1.42 2.14
C VAL A 49 9.30 0.66 1.40
N ASN A 50 8.08 0.62 1.95
CA ASN A 50 6.89 0.02 1.35
C ASN A 50 5.86 1.07 0.92
N SER A 51 6.22 2.36 0.91
CA SER A 51 5.33 3.46 0.56
C SER A 51 4.76 3.29 -0.87
N PRO A 52 3.43 3.24 -1.05
CA PRO A 52 2.80 3.20 -2.37
C PRO A 52 2.63 4.59 -3.00
N GLY A 53 3.08 5.65 -2.31
CA GLY A 53 2.73 7.04 -2.63
C GLY A 53 3.54 7.70 -3.74
N GLY A 54 4.54 7.02 -4.31
CA GLY A 54 5.41 7.54 -5.36
C GLY A 54 5.23 6.85 -6.72
N ILE A 55 6.09 7.19 -7.69
CA ILE A 55 6.14 6.53 -9.02
C ILE A 55 6.46 5.03 -8.90
N VAL A 56 7.20 4.65 -7.87
CA VAL A 56 7.59 3.27 -7.56
C VAL A 56 7.22 2.96 -6.11
N TYR A 57 7.01 1.67 -5.81
CA TYR A 57 6.89 1.22 -4.42
C TYR A 57 8.21 1.45 -3.68
N GLY A 58 8.19 2.27 -2.64
CA GLY A 58 9.36 2.57 -1.82
C GLY A 58 9.56 4.05 -1.56
N GLY A 59 10.61 4.37 -0.80
CA GLY A 59 10.88 5.73 -0.36
C GLY A 59 11.28 6.66 -1.52
N ALA A 60 10.33 7.50 -1.94
CA ALA A 60 10.53 8.56 -2.93
C ALA A 60 11.26 9.79 -2.35
N TYR A 61 11.53 10.82 -3.15
CA TYR A 61 12.23 12.02 -2.69
C TYR A 61 11.54 12.66 -1.48
N ALA A 62 10.23 12.90 -1.56
CA ALA A 62 9.46 13.51 -0.48
C ALA A 62 9.37 12.62 0.76
N ASP A 63 9.35 11.30 0.60
CA ASP A 63 9.36 10.37 1.73
C ASP A 63 10.67 10.50 2.52
N LEU A 64 11.82 10.50 1.83
CA LEU A 64 13.13 10.53 2.48
C LEU A 64 13.55 11.92 2.97
N HIS A 65 13.16 12.99 2.27
CA HIS A 65 13.55 14.35 2.62
C HIS A 65 12.51 15.09 3.47
N ALA A 66 11.26 14.65 3.50
CA ALA A 66 10.20 15.30 4.27
C ALA A 66 9.57 14.38 5.32
N ARG A 67 9.04 13.20 4.92
CA ARG A 67 8.34 12.31 5.86
C ARG A 67 9.27 11.72 6.92
N LEU A 68 10.45 11.24 6.51
CA LEU A 68 11.43 10.64 7.39
C LEU A 68 11.86 11.60 8.53
N PRO A 69 12.36 12.81 8.27
CA PRO A 69 12.71 13.74 9.35
C PRO A 69 11.48 14.15 10.18
N ALA A 70 10.30 14.29 9.56
CA ALA A 70 9.08 14.59 10.29
C ALA A 70 8.70 13.47 11.27
N GLN A 71 8.80 12.20 10.88
CA GLN A 71 8.53 11.06 11.76
C GLN A 71 9.49 11.00 12.95
N TYR A 72 10.78 11.30 12.77
CA TYR A 72 11.72 11.42 13.89
C TYR A 72 11.29 12.49 14.89
N VAL A 73 10.87 13.67 14.40
CA VAL A 73 10.39 14.77 15.25
C VAL A 73 9.10 14.37 15.98
N ILE A 74 8.15 13.75 15.27
CA ILE A 74 6.88 13.29 15.84
C ILE A 74 7.14 12.24 16.94
N ALA A 75 8.01 11.26 16.68
CA ALA A 75 8.37 10.23 17.65
C ALA A 75 9.05 10.85 18.90
N GLY A 76 9.99 11.78 18.70
CA GLY A 76 10.65 12.49 19.79
C GLY A 76 9.67 13.33 20.63
N LEU A 77 8.76 14.05 19.99
CA LEU A 77 7.73 14.84 20.67
C LEU A 77 6.72 13.95 21.40
N ALA A 78 6.32 12.82 20.82
CA ALA A 78 5.46 11.84 21.49
C ALA A 78 6.13 11.32 22.77
N ALA A 79 7.41 10.95 22.68
CA ALA A 79 8.18 10.47 23.81
C ALA A 79 8.30 11.54 24.91
N ALA A 80 8.68 12.77 24.54
CA ALA A 80 8.78 13.90 25.46
C ALA A 80 7.43 14.20 26.13
N THR A 81 6.33 14.18 25.37
CA THR A 81 4.97 14.38 25.90
C THR A 81 4.64 13.30 26.93
N GLY A 82 4.88 12.02 26.59
CA GLY A 82 4.61 10.90 27.50
C GLY A 82 5.39 11.02 28.82
N LEU A 83 6.69 11.34 28.75
CA LEU A 83 7.52 11.57 29.93
C LEU A 83 7.05 12.74 30.77
N VAL A 84 6.71 13.88 30.15
CA VAL A 84 6.23 15.07 30.87
C VAL A 84 4.88 14.81 31.53
N VAL A 85 3.96 14.10 30.85
CA VAL A 85 2.65 13.73 31.42
C VAL A 85 2.83 12.87 32.67
N ILE A 86 3.74 11.88 32.64
CA ILE A 86 4.05 11.02 33.79
C ILE A 86 4.71 11.83 34.91
N ALA A 87 5.75 12.60 34.61
CA ALA A 87 6.50 13.37 35.60
C ALA A 87 5.62 14.43 36.29
N ASN A 88 4.79 15.12 35.51
CA ASN A 88 3.88 16.15 36.02
C ASN A 88 2.84 15.58 37.00
N ALA A 89 2.44 14.32 36.83
CA ALA A 89 1.52 13.64 37.74
C ALA A 89 2.03 13.59 39.19
N PHE A 90 3.35 13.50 39.37
CA PHE A 90 3.99 13.43 40.69
C PHE A 90 4.47 14.80 41.19
N LEU A 91 5.08 15.59 40.32
CA LEU A 91 5.76 16.85 40.69
C LEU A 91 4.80 18.03 40.84
N SER A 92 3.82 18.15 39.96
CA SER A 92 2.94 19.32 39.87
C SER A 92 1.51 18.92 39.52
N PRO A 93 0.82 18.15 40.40
CA PRO A 93 -0.48 17.56 40.08
C PRO A 93 -1.57 18.59 39.76
N ASP A 94 -1.45 19.83 40.25
CA ASP A 94 -2.45 20.89 40.05
C ASP A 94 -2.22 21.71 38.77
N SER A 95 -1.05 21.56 38.12
CA SER A 95 -0.72 22.27 36.88
C SER A 95 -0.86 21.35 35.67
N TYR A 96 -1.78 21.66 34.78
CA TYR A 96 -2.00 20.91 33.53
C TYR A 96 -1.50 21.66 32.28
N ARG A 97 -1.03 22.89 32.45
CA ARG A 97 -0.67 23.78 31.33
C ARG A 97 0.47 23.21 30.49
N LEU A 98 1.51 22.70 31.14
CA LEU A 98 2.70 22.17 30.47
C LEU A 98 2.39 20.87 29.70
N PRO A 99 1.77 19.82 30.30
CA PRO A 99 1.37 18.63 29.54
C PRO A 99 0.43 18.94 28.36
N ILE A 100 -0.56 19.82 28.55
CA ILE A 100 -1.50 20.17 27.48
C ILE A 100 -0.78 20.91 26.35
N PHE A 101 0.13 21.85 26.68
CA PHE A 101 0.88 22.59 25.66
C PHE A 101 1.75 21.66 24.81
N ILE A 102 2.52 20.77 25.44
CA ILE A 102 3.41 19.84 24.72
C ILE A 102 2.59 18.81 23.92
N ALA A 103 1.48 18.31 24.48
CA ALA A 103 0.58 17.41 23.76
C ALA A 103 -0.04 18.11 22.53
N GLY A 104 -0.43 19.37 22.66
CA GLY A 104 -0.91 20.19 21.54
C GLY A 104 0.17 20.40 20.47
N LEU A 105 1.42 20.64 20.89
CA LEU A 105 2.56 20.75 19.97
C LEU A 105 2.81 19.43 19.23
N TRP A 106 2.82 18.30 19.93
CA TRP A 106 2.96 16.97 19.32
C TRP A 106 1.85 16.69 18.30
N LEU A 107 0.60 16.99 18.65
CA LEU A 107 -0.56 16.77 17.78
C LEU A 107 -0.48 17.66 16.53
N LEU A 108 -0.10 18.93 16.70
CA LEU A 108 0.14 19.84 15.58
C LEU A 108 1.27 19.34 14.67
N SER A 109 2.40 18.92 15.26
CA SER A 109 3.53 18.35 14.50
C SER A 109 3.14 17.09 13.75
N THR A 110 2.25 16.26 14.28
CA THR A 110 1.75 15.06 13.59
C THR A 110 0.97 15.45 12.33
N PHE A 111 0.08 16.43 12.43
CA PHE A 111 -0.71 16.88 11.27
C PHE A 111 0.16 17.58 10.22
N VAL A 112 1.01 18.51 10.64
CA VAL A 112 1.90 19.26 9.75
C VAL A 112 2.95 18.35 9.12
N GLY A 113 3.62 17.54 9.93
CA GLY A 113 4.71 16.67 9.48
C GLY A 113 4.24 15.42 8.72
N GLY A 114 3.06 14.90 9.04
CA GLY A 114 2.52 13.69 8.41
C GLY A 114 1.87 13.96 7.05
N VAL A 115 1.20 15.10 6.88
CA VAL A 115 0.41 15.40 5.67
C VAL A 115 0.90 16.65 4.97
N ILE A 116 0.89 17.81 5.65
CA ILE A 116 1.09 19.11 4.99
C ILE A 116 2.50 19.24 4.41
N TYR A 117 3.52 18.98 5.23
CA TYR A 117 4.91 19.21 4.84
C TYR A 117 5.37 18.28 3.71
N PRO A 118 5.11 16.96 3.74
CA PRO A 118 5.41 16.08 2.62
C PRO A 118 4.68 16.46 1.34
N SER A 119 3.38 16.78 1.42
CA SER A 119 2.61 17.22 0.25
C SER A 119 3.15 18.52 -0.35
N PHE A 120 3.59 19.45 0.49
CA PHE A 120 4.22 20.68 0.01
C PHE A 120 5.55 20.41 -0.70
N VAL A 121 6.40 19.53 -0.14
CA VAL A 121 7.66 19.14 -0.78
C VAL A 121 7.39 18.43 -2.11
N GLN A 122 6.41 17.54 -2.16
CA GLN A 122 5.99 16.89 -3.40
C GLN A 122 5.56 17.93 -4.45
N GLN A 123 4.58 18.77 -4.12
CA GLN A 123 3.96 19.69 -5.08
C GLN A 123 4.90 20.78 -5.59
N PHE A 124 5.79 21.30 -4.74
CA PHE A 124 6.61 22.46 -5.09
C PHE A 124 8.08 22.13 -5.39
N GLN A 125 8.60 20.96 -4.98
CA GLN A 125 9.98 20.58 -5.27
C GLN A 125 10.10 19.37 -6.19
N VAL A 126 9.18 18.39 -6.09
CA VAL A 126 9.24 17.15 -6.87
C VAL A 126 8.49 17.31 -8.17
N ASP A 127 7.18 17.57 -8.13
CA ASP A 127 6.31 17.63 -9.31
C ASP A 127 6.83 18.55 -10.44
N PRO A 128 7.43 19.73 -10.17
CA PRO A 128 7.95 20.59 -11.24
C PRO A 128 9.14 19.99 -12.00
N ASN A 129 9.88 19.06 -11.40
CA ASN A 129 11.06 18.43 -11.99
C ASN A 129 11.23 16.99 -11.49
N GLU A 130 10.16 16.21 -11.65
CA GLU A 130 10.01 14.89 -11.04
C GLU A 130 11.08 13.93 -11.53
N LEU A 131 11.36 13.91 -12.85
CA LEU A 131 12.38 13.02 -13.42
C LEU A 131 13.75 13.22 -12.78
N GLN A 132 14.21 14.45 -12.57
CA GLN A 132 15.53 14.69 -11.99
C GLN A 132 15.56 14.32 -10.49
N ARG A 133 14.48 14.61 -9.77
CA ARG A 133 14.38 14.37 -8.32
C ARG A 133 14.20 12.89 -7.99
N GLU A 134 13.43 12.15 -8.79
CA GLU A 134 13.05 10.77 -8.52
C GLU A 134 13.99 9.73 -9.16
N ARG A 135 14.71 10.09 -10.22
CA ARG A 135 15.68 9.20 -10.90
C ARG A 135 16.59 8.39 -9.97
N PRO A 136 17.23 8.95 -8.92
CA PRO A 136 18.10 8.16 -8.05
C PRO A 136 17.33 7.10 -7.24
N TYR A 137 16.08 7.36 -6.85
CA TYR A 137 15.26 6.40 -6.09
C TYR A 137 14.71 5.32 -7.00
N ILE A 138 14.30 5.67 -8.22
CA ILE A 138 13.90 4.71 -9.26
C ILE A 138 15.07 3.76 -9.58
N ALA A 139 16.29 4.31 -9.75
CA ALA A 139 17.48 3.50 -10.03
C ALA A 139 17.76 2.49 -8.89
N ARG A 140 17.69 2.92 -7.62
CA ARG A 140 17.83 2.01 -6.48
C ARG A 140 16.71 0.97 -6.42
N ASN A 141 15.48 1.35 -6.74
CA ASN A 141 14.36 0.42 -6.77
C ASN A 141 14.57 -0.67 -7.82
N ILE A 142 15.00 -0.29 -9.03
CA ILE A 142 15.34 -1.24 -10.10
C ILE A 142 16.47 -2.17 -9.64
N GLU A 143 17.55 -1.62 -9.09
CA GLU A 143 18.69 -2.41 -8.60
C GLU A 143 18.27 -3.42 -7.53
N LEU A 144 17.54 -2.98 -6.50
CA LEU A 144 17.09 -3.83 -5.40
C LEU A 144 16.06 -4.86 -5.84
N THR A 145 15.18 -4.52 -6.78
CA THR A 145 14.22 -5.46 -7.36
C THR A 145 14.95 -6.52 -8.18
N ARG A 146 15.89 -6.12 -9.04
CA ARG A 146 16.72 -7.06 -9.80
C ARG A 146 17.51 -7.98 -8.87
N PHE A 147 18.08 -7.44 -7.80
CA PHE A 147 18.77 -8.23 -6.79
C PHE A 147 17.83 -9.23 -6.11
N ALA A 148 16.66 -8.79 -5.63
CA ALA A 148 15.69 -9.63 -4.93
C ALA A 148 15.17 -10.80 -5.79
N PHE A 149 15.00 -10.56 -7.09
CA PHE A 149 14.57 -11.59 -8.05
C PHE A 149 15.72 -12.37 -8.68
N GLY A 150 16.98 -12.10 -8.33
CA GLY A 150 18.13 -12.78 -8.92
C GLY A 150 18.37 -12.45 -10.41
N LEU A 151 17.93 -11.27 -10.87
CA LEU A 151 18.07 -10.79 -12.25
C LEU A 151 19.40 -10.04 -12.49
N GLY A 152 20.38 -10.21 -11.61
CA GLY A 152 21.71 -9.63 -11.77
C GLY A 152 22.51 -10.29 -12.90
N ASP A 153 22.38 -11.62 -13.01
CA ASP A 153 23.24 -12.46 -13.86
C ASP A 153 22.51 -13.06 -15.07
N ILE A 154 21.42 -12.41 -15.53
CA ILE A 154 20.67 -12.87 -16.69
C ILE A 154 21.38 -12.50 -17.99
N GLU A 155 21.45 -13.46 -18.91
CA GLU A 155 21.92 -13.22 -20.28
C GLU A 155 20.75 -12.71 -21.12
N GLU A 156 20.77 -11.42 -21.44
CA GLU A 156 19.77 -10.85 -22.35
C GLU A 156 20.13 -11.21 -23.80
N ARG A 157 19.27 -12.00 -24.45
CA ARG A 157 19.39 -12.33 -25.87
C ARG A 157 18.31 -11.62 -26.66
N SER A 158 18.73 -10.77 -27.57
CA SER A 158 17.82 -10.17 -28.54
C SER A 158 17.36 -11.25 -29.53
N TYR A 159 16.05 -11.47 -29.64
CA TYR A 159 15.44 -12.29 -30.67
C TYR A 159 14.71 -11.36 -31.66
N PRO A 160 15.42 -10.84 -32.68
CA PRO A 160 14.79 -10.00 -33.69
C PRO A 160 13.80 -10.82 -34.50
N ALA A 161 12.55 -10.36 -34.60
CA ALA A 161 11.56 -10.99 -35.47
C ALA A 161 12.02 -10.89 -36.93
N ASN A 162 12.27 -12.03 -37.59
CA ASN A 162 12.56 -12.09 -39.02
C ASN A 162 11.22 -12.12 -39.79
N PRO A 163 10.90 -11.10 -40.61
CA PRO A 163 9.63 -11.08 -41.36
C PRO A 163 9.63 -11.98 -42.60
N SER A 164 10.78 -12.51 -43.02
CA SER A 164 10.90 -13.39 -44.18
C SER A 164 11.27 -14.80 -43.73
N VAL A 165 10.44 -15.78 -44.08
CA VAL A 165 10.68 -17.21 -43.88
C VAL A 165 11.15 -17.81 -45.20
N SER A 166 12.25 -18.56 -45.17
CA SER A 166 12.80 -19.30 -46.31
C SER A 166 12.18 -20.70 -46.44
N GLU A 167 12.21 -21.29 -47.65
CA GLU A 167 11.71 -22.66 -47.86
C GLU A 167 12.49 -23.70 -47.03
N GLU A 168 13.78 -23.46 -46.81
CA GLU A 168 14.64 -24.31 -45.98
C GLU A 168 14.20 -24.28 -44.51
N GLU A 169 13.91 -23.10 -43.95
CA GLU A 169 13.37 -22.97 -42.58
C GLU A 169 12.00 -23.66 -42.41
N ILE A 170 11.14 -23.64 -43.43
CA ILE A 170 9.86 -24.37 -43.41
C ILE A 170 10.12 -25.88 -43.39
N ALA A 171 11.04 -26.37 -44.24
CA ALA A 171 11.39 -27.79 -44.32
C ALA A 171 12.06 -28.31 -43.04
N GLU A 172 12.83 -27.48 -42.34
CA GLU A 172 13.50 -27.82 -41.08
C GLU A 172 12.56 -27.82 -39.86
N ASN A 173 11.36 -27.23 -39.95
CA ASN A 173 10.45 -27.07 -38.82
C ASN A 173 9.05 -27.71 -39.06
N PRO A 174 8.96 -28.98 -39.47
CA PRO A 174 7.69 -29.63 -39.80
C PRO A 174 6.70 -29.61 -38.63
N GLU A 175 7.16 -29.84 -37.40
CA GLU A 175 6.30 -29.83 -36.20
C GLU A 175 5.62 -28.47 -35.98
N THR A 176 6.29 -27.35 -36.29
CA THR A 176 5.73 -26.00 -36.16
C THR A 176 4.70 -25.72 -37.24
N ILE A 177 4.94 -26.21 -38.46
CA ILE A 177 4.03 -26.05 -39.60
C ILE A 177 2.76 -26.88 -39.39
N ASP A 178 2.91 -28.13 -38.96
CA ASP A 178 1.80 -29.05 -38.70
C ASP A 178 0.94 -28.59 -37.51
N ASN A 179 1.52 -27.80 -36.59
CA ASN A 179 0.84 -27.25 -35.41
C ASN A 179 0.70 -25.72 -35.43
N ILE A 180 0.66 -25.11 -36.62
CA ILE A 180 0.53 -23.67 -36.73
C ILE A 180 -0.85 -23.22 -36.20
N ARG A 181 -0.86 -22.12 -35.44
CA ARG A 181 -2.13 -21.58 -34.92
C ARG A 181 -2.95 -20.96 -36.05
N LEU A 182 -4.04 -21.64 -36.41
CA LEU A 182 -4.99 -21.16 -37.42
C LEU A 182 -6.15 -20.35 -36.83
N LEU A 183 -6.44 -20.51 -35.55
CA LEU A 183 -7.56 -19.87 -34.87
C LEU A 183 -7.06 -18.82 -33.88
N ASP A 184 -7.74 -17.67 -33.83
CA ASP A 184 -7.49 -16.64 -32.82
C ASP A 184 -8.41 -16.88 -31.60
N PRO A 185 -7.89 -16.96 -30.37
CA PRO A 185 -8.70 -17.17 -29.17
C PRO A 185 -9.74 -16.06 -28.92
N ILE A 186 -9.47 -14.82 -29.33
CA ILE A 186 -10.34 -13.66 -29.07
C ILE A 186 -11.72 -13.82 -29.76
N PRO A 187 -11.81 -14.01 -31.08
CA PRO A 187 -13.09 -14.23 -31.75
C PRO A 187 -13.69 -15.60 -31.37
N LEU A 188 -12.87 -16.63 -31.13
CA LEU A 188 -13.35 -17.97 -30.82
C LEU A 188 -14.15 -18.02 -29.52
N ARG A 189 -13.81 -17.18 -28.52
CA ARG A 189 -14.60 -17.02 -27.29
C ARG A 189 -16.05 -16.65 -27.58
N SER A 190 -16.30 -15.77 -28.54
CA SER A 190 -17.66 -15.38 -28.93
C SER A 190 -18.41 -16.57 -29.54
N THR A 191 -17.74 -17.31 -30.43
CA THR A 191 -18.29 -18.53 -31.03
C THR A 191 -18.63 -19.57 -29.96
N PHE A 192 -17.75 -19.84 -28.99
CA PHE A 192 -18.00 -20.79 -27.90
C PHE A 192 -19.22 -20.37 -27.07
N ASN A 193 -19.32 -19.08 -26.73
CA ASN A 193 -20.50 -18.56 -26.02
C ASN A 193 -21.79 -18.65 -26.87
N GLN A 194 -21.69 -18.58 -28.19
CA GLN A 194 -22.83 -18.69 -29.10
C GLN A 194 -23.33 -20.13 -29.27
N ILE A 195 -22.41 -21.10 -29.44
CA ILE A 195 -22.77 -22.47 -29.81
C ILE A 195 -22.62 -23.50 -28.67
N GLN A 196 -21.71 -23.27 -27.72
CA GLN A 196 -21.38 -24.23 -26.66
C GLN A 196 -21.87 -23.81 -25.27
N ALA A 197 -22.39 -22.59 -25.06
CA ALA A 197 -22.92 -22.20 -23.74
C ALA A 197 -24.10 -23.10 -23.33
N LEU A 198 -24.97 -23.46 -24.30
CA LEU A 198 -26.14 -24.36 -24.19
C LEU A 198 -27.23 -23.95 -23.16
N ARG A 199 -26.88 -23.14 -22.15
CA ARG A 199 -27.71 -22.56 -21.09
C ARG A 199 -27.22 -21.15 -20.78
N ARG A 200 -28.14 -20.27 -20.35
CA ARG A 200 -27.85 -18.84 -20.12
C ARG A 200 -26.94 -18.56 -18.92
N PHE A 201 -26.78 -19.53 -18.02
CA PHE A 201 -25.94 -19.42 -16.83
C PHE A 201 -24.51 -19.94 -17.06
N TYR A 202 -24.21 -20.50 -18.24
CA TYR A 202 -22.85 -20.89 -18.60
C TYR A 202 -22.22 -19.85 -19.51
N GLN A 203 -20.95 -19.55 -19.26
CA GLN A 203 -20.13 -18.62 -20.02
C GLN A 203 -18.70 -19.13 -20.13
N PHE A 204 -18.04 -18.81 -21.25
CA PHE A 204 -16.60 -19.00 -21.46
C PHE A 204 -15.92 -17.64 -21.35
N TRP A 205 -15.01 -17.46 -20.40
CA TRP A 205 -14.35 -16.17 -20.12
C TRP A 205 -13.08 -15.96 -20.95
N ASP A 206 -12.38 -17.05 -21.23
CA ASP A 206 -11.15 -17.13 -21.99
C ASP A 206 -11.15 -18.35 -22.92
N ILE A 207 -10.13 -18.42 -23.77
CA ILE A 207 -9.81 -19.58 -24.60
C ILE A 207 -8.30 -19.77 -24.46
N ASP A 208 -7.91 -20.93 -23.94
CA ASP A 208 -6.52 -21.34 -23.84
C ASP A 208 -6.08 -22.03 -25.13
N VAL A 209 -4.86 -21.73 -25.55
CA VAL A 209 -4.20 -22.40 -26.68
C VAL A 209 -3.22 -23.41 -26.09
N ASP A 210 -3.54 -24.69 -26.23
CA ASP A 210 -2.75 -25.78 -25.65
C ASP A 210 -2.45 -26.85 -26.72
N ARG A 211 -1.58 -27.80 -26.40
CA ARG A 211 -1.20 -28.89 -27.31
C ARG A 211 -1.40 -30.24 -26.64
N TYR A 212 -2.18 -31.10 -27.29
CA TYR A 212 -2.46 -32.46 -26.82
C TYR A 212 -2.09 -33.49 -27.87
N THR A 213 -1.69 -34.69 -27.44
CA THR A 213 -1.51 -35.83 -28.34
C THR A 213 -2.87 -36.46 -28.60
N ILE A 214 -3.33 -36.40 -29.86
CA ILE A 214 -4.61 -36.98 -30.33
C ILE A 214 -4.27 -37.97 -31.43
N ASP A 215 -4.71 -39.23 -31.28
CA ASP A 215 -4.45 -40.33 -32.23
C ASP A 215 -2.96 -40.57 -32.56
N GLY A 216 -2.05 -40.19 -31.65
CA GLY A 216 -0.61 -40.36 -31.79
C GLY A 216 0.14 -39.10 -32.23
N ASP A 217 -0.58 -38.09 -32.72
CA ASP A 217 0.00 -36.85 -33.22
C ASP A 217 -0.23 -35.68 -32.25
N MET A 218 0.78 -34.84 -32.05
CA MET A 218 0.61 -33.60 -31.28
C MET A 218 -0.22 -32.62 -32.11
N GLN A 219 -1.33 -32.15 -31.55
CA GLN A 219 -2.24 -31.22 -32.19
C GLN A 219 -2.50 -30.02 -31.28
N GLN A 220 -2.56 -28.83 -31.88
CA GLN A 220 -3.03 -27.64 -31.19
C GLN A 220 -4.54 -27.72 -30.95
N VAL A 221 -4.96 -27.47 -29.72
CA VAL A 221 -6.36 -27.47 -29.29
C VAL A 221 -6.70 -26.12 -28.67
N MET A 222 -7.87 -25.62 -29.02
CA MET A 222 -8.49 -24.48 -28.34
C MET A 222 -9.37 -25.00 -27.23
N ALA A 223 -8.92 -24.84 -26.00
CA ALA A 223 -9.59 -25.33 -24.81
C ALA A 223 -10.19 -24.17 -24.01
N SER A 224 -11.28 -24.42 -23.30
CA SER A 224 -11.85 -23.44 -22.37
C SER A 224 -12.75 -24.16 -21.37
N ALA A 225 -12.71 -23.70 -20.13
CA ALA A 225 -13.62 -24.17 -19.11
C ALA A 225 -15.01 -23.55 -19.33
N ARG A 226 -16.05 -24.38 -19.30
CA ARG A 226 -17.42 -23.88 -19.22
C ARG A 226 -17.71 -23.48 -17.78
N GLU A 227 -17.75 -22.20 -17.51
CA GLU A 227 -17.91 -21.66 -16.17
C GLU A 227 -19.34 -21.16 -15.90
N LEU A 228 -19.73 -21.17 -14.63
CA LEU A 228 -21.01 -20.63 -14.17
C LEU A 228 -20.88 -19.11 -13.97
N ASP A 229 -21.75 -18.32 -14.58
CA ASP A 229 -21.86 -16.89 -14.28
C ASP A 229 -22.66 -16.70 -12.98
N ILE A 230 -21.95 -16.36 -11.89
CA ILE A 230 -22.52 -16.14 -10.55
C ILE A 230 -23.11 -14.74 -10.35
N ASN A 231 -22.91 -13.81 -11.29
CA ASN A 231 -23.33 -12.42 -11.16
C ASN A 231 -24.65 -12.11 -11.88
N ARG A 232 -25.32 -13.13 -12.41
CA ARG A 232 -26.48 -12.99 -13.29
C ARG A 232 -27.79 -13.50 -12.69
#